data_AF-A0A936PBR7-F1
#
_entry.id   AF-A0A936PBR7-F1
#
_cell.length_a   1.000
_cell.length_b   1.000
_cell.length_c   1.000
_cell.angle_alpha   90.00
_cell.angle_beta   90.00
_cell.angle_gamma   90.00
#
_symmetry.space_group_name_H-M   'P 1'
#
loop_
_entity.id
_entity.type
_entity.pdbx_description
1 polymer ?
#
loop_
_entity_poly.entity_id
_entity_poly.type
_entity_poly.pdbx_seq_one_letter_code
_entity_poly.pdbx_strand_id
1 'polypeptide(L)'
;MQLDIFEHSREVMLRNAAVEELRRRDAEAAVSAIAALRAENPAEPLLPALGRLCAALRLAIPRDPERARAAALLDDIEGPVADAARQALGGGVTEWLAPLRVELATAIAGFDFDPAAENLHPAPLLLRAGRTADAIAAVETIPTWRRRPAPLAWLVESRAGEGFAVVWPMLAELAWMAPKRARALAAGLGLTELDRLIHDFDAGFEGDGTANDFACFPAWALLVDRSLAAGLTTAQEGALTPAESCARLVLRLLALERRGRHDDLIAGRAKLRAAHSALFARYMRDR
;
A
#
# COMPACT_ATOMS: atom_id res chain seq x y z
N MET A 1 -53.28 -19.84 4.07
CA MET A 1 -51.91 -19.50 4.52
C MET A 1 -51.38 -18.46 3.55
N GLN A 2 -51.64 -17.19 3.85
CA GLN A 2 -51.30 -16.04 3.00
C GLN A 2 -50.03 -15.45 3.62
N LEU A 3 -48.89 -15.79 3.03
CA LEU A 3 -47.56 -15.38 3.48
C LEU A 3 -47.45 -13.85 3.43
N ASP A 4 -47.55 -13.22 4.57
CA ASP A 4 -46.54 -12.36 5.20
C ASP A 4 -45.64 -11.44 4.35
N ILE A 5 -46.18 -10.88 3.26
CA ILE A 5 -45.45 -9.94 2.38
C ILE A 5 -45.20 -8.58 3.07
N PHE A 6 -46.00 -8.24 4.09
CA PHE A 6 -45.97 -6.93 4.75
C PHE A 6 -45.03 -6.86 5.96
N GLU A 7 -44.90 -7.91 6.78
CA GLU A 7 -43.92 -7.92 7.89
C GLU A 7 -42.50 -7.93 7.32
N HIS A 8 -42.26 -8.74 6.29
CA HIS A 8 -41.00 -8.74 5.54
C HIS A 8 -40.72 -7.36 4.90
N SER A 9 -41.76 -6.63 4.47
CA SER A 9 -41.60 -5.27 3.94
C SER A 9 -41.22 -4.26 5.02
N ARG A 10 -41.79 -4.36 6.23
CA ARG A 10 -41.51 -3.42 7.33
C ARG A 10 -40.13 -3.66 7.93
N GLU A 11 -39.74 -4.92 8.15
CA GLU A 11 -38.41 -5.29 8.61
C GLU A 11 -37.31 -4.81 7.67
N VAL A 12 -37.48 -5.08 6.36
CA VAL A 12 -36.52 -4.61 5.33
C VAL A 12 -36.45 -3.09 5.31
N MET A 13 -37.57 -2.39 5.48
CA MET A 13 -37.60 -0.93 5.51
C MET A 13 -36.86 -0.36 6.73
N LEU A 14 -37.08 -0.93 7.93
CA LEU A 14 -36.38 -0.54 9.16
C LEU A 14 -34.88 -0.83 9.09
N ARG A 15 -34.50 -1.98 8.51
CA ARG A 15 -33.11 -2.34 8.27
C ARG A 15 -32.43 -1.35 7.33
N ASN A 16 -33.08 -1.02 6.21
CA ASN A 16 -32.55 -0.04 5.25
C ASN A 16 -32.46 1.35 5.87
N ALA A 17 -33.42 1.75 6.72
CA ALA A 17 -33.35 3.01 7.45
C ALA A 17 -32.13 3.06 8.39
N ALA A 18 -31.88 2.01 9.17
CA ALA A 18 -30.72 1.94 10.05
C ALA A 18 -29.39 2.01 9.27
N VAL A 19 -29.29 1.29 8.14
CA VAL A 19 -28.12 1.35 7.25
C VAL A 19 -27.94 2.74 6.65
N GLU A 20 -29.02 3.39 6.24
CA GLU A 20 -28.97 4.71 5.63
C GLU A 20 -28.50 5.78 6.63
N GLU A 21 -28.99 5.77 7.88
CA GLU A 21 -28.50 6.71 8.89
C GLU A 21 -27.02 6.48 9.24
N LEU A 22 -26.57 5.21 9.27
CA LEU A 22 -25.15 4.89 9.42
C LEU A 22 -24.30 5.40 8.24
N ARG A 23 -24.82 5.32 7.00
CA ARG A 23 -24.14 5.88 5.81
C ARG A 23 -24.02 7.40 5.89
N ARG A 24 -25.05 8.08 6.40
CA ARG A 24 -25.02 9.51 6.70
C ARG A 24 -24.16 9.88 7.90
N ARG A 25 -23.69 8.87 8.65
CA ARG A 25 -22.93 9.02 9.89
C ARG A 25 -23.68 9.78 10.99
N ASP A 26 -25.02 9.71 10.99
CA ASP A 26 -25.85 10.27 12.06
C ASP A 26 -26.02 9.22 13.17
N ALA A 27 -25.21 9.34 14.23
CA ALA A 27 -25.22 8.38 15.33
C ALA A 27 -26.56 8.35 16.09
N GLU A 28 -27.23 9.49 16.25
CA GLU A 28 -28.46 9.58 17.03
C GLU A 28 -29.67 9.05 16.24
N ALA A 29 -29.75 9.40 14.95
CA ALA A 29 -30.73 8.82 14.05
C ALA A 29 -30.52 7.31 13.88
N ALA A 30 -29.25 6.86 13.76
CA ALA A 30 -28.92 5.44 13.69
C ALA A 30 -29.35 4.69 14.96
N VAL A 31 -29.10 5.21 16.16
CA VAL A 31 -29.60 4.57 17.40
C VAL A 31 -31.11 4.43 17.39
N SER A 32 -31.82 5.48 16.99
CA SER A 32 -33.29 5.48 16.97
C SER A 32 -33.82 4.43 15.98
N ALA A 33 -33.22 4.35 14.79
CA ALA A 33 -33.56 3.37 13.77
C ALA A 33 -33.23 1.92 14.18
N ILE A 34 -32.07 1.70 14.82
CA ILE A 34 -31.66 0.39 15.35
C ILE A 34 -32.59 -0.05 16.49
N ALA A 35 -33.01 0.88 17.36
CA ALA A 35 -33.97 0.57 18.43
C ALA A 35 -35.33 0.16 17.86
N ALA A 36 -35.81 0.85 16.82
CA ALA A 36 -37.04 0.49 16.13
C ALA A 36 -36.94 -0.89 15.46
N LEU A 37 -35.82 -1.18 14.77
CA LEU A 37 -35.56 -2.49 14.18
C LEU A 37 -35.51 -3.61 15.23
N ARG A 38 -34.84 -3.38 16.35
CA ARG A 38 -34.75 -4.37 17.45
C ARG A 38 -36.10 -4.63 18.11
N ALA A 39 -36.95 -3.61 18.24
CA ALA A 39 -38.29 -3.77 18.79
C ALA A 39 -39.18 -4.63 17.89
N GLU A 40 -39.01 -4.53 16.58
CA GLU A 40 -39.75 -5.32 15.60
C GLU A 40 -39.19 -6.74 15.44
N ASN A 41 -37.90 -6.85 15.18
CA ASN A 41 -37.21 -8.12 14.96
C ASN A 41 -35.97 -8.22 15.86
N PRO A 42 -36.11 -8.71 17.10
CA PRO A 42 -34.99 -8.89 18.01
C PRO A 42 -33.94 -9.90 17.53
N ALA A 43 -34.31 -10.79 16.60
CA ALA A 43 -33.46 -11.85 16.06
C ALA A 43 -32.72 -11.42 14.77
N GLU A 44 -32.87 -10.17 14.33
CA GLU A 44 -32.20 -9.64 13.13
C GLU A 44 -30.66 -9.81 13.24
N PRO A 45 -30.05 -10.64 12.36
CA PRO A 45 -28.63 -10.96 12.43
C PRO A 45 -27.68 -9.77 12.33
N LEU A 46 -28.09 -8.67 11.68
CA LEU A 46 -27.25 -7.47 11.53
C LEU A 46 -27.22 -6.56 12.77
N LEU A 47 -28.10 -6.76 13.77
CA LEU A 47 -28.15 -5.89 14.96
C LEU A 47 -26.80 -5.71 15.68
N PRO A 48 -25.94 -6.74 15.84
CA PRO A 48 -24.62 -6.57 16.43
C PRO A 48 -23.69 -5.68 15.60
N ALA A 49 -23.70 -5.85 14.27
CA ALA A 49 -22.90 -5.04 13.35
C ALA A 49 -23.37 -3.57 13.36
N LEU A 50 -24.68 -3.33 13.26
CA LEU A 50 -25.27 -2.00 13.33
C LEU A 50 -24.94 -1.29 14.65
N GLY A 51 -25.04 -2.02 15.77
CA GLY A 51 -24.68 -1.49 17.09
C GLY A 51 -23.20 -1.10 17.20
N ARG A 52 -22.30 -1.92 16.63
CA ARG A 52 -20.85 -1.63 16.62
C ARG A 52 -20.52 -0.39 15.79
N LEU A 53 -21.14 -0.24 14.61
CA LEU A 53 -20.94 0.96 13.78
C LEU A 53 -21.45 2.22 14.48
N CYS A 54 -22.59 2.13 15.16
CA CYS A 54 -23.09 3.25 15.96
C CYS A 54 -22.15 3.61 17.12
N ALA A 55 -21.57 2.61 17.82
CA ALA A 55 -20.59 2.86 18.86
C ALA A 55 -19.32 3.51 18.29
N ALA A 56 -18.86 3.08 17.11
CA ALA A 56 -17.72 3.67 16.42
C ALA A 56 -17.97 5.14 16.02
N LEU A 57 -19.19 5.50 15.59
CA LEU A 57 -19.54 6.91 15.31
C LEU A 57 -19.48 7.81 16.54
N ARG A 58 -19.66 7.25 17.74
CA ARG A 58 -19.58 7.96 19.02
C ARG A 58 -18.21 7.86 19.68
N LEU A 59 -17.26 7.14 19.07
CA LEU A 59 -15.93 6.96 19.61
C LEU A 59 -15.20 8.31 19.62
N ALA A 60 -14.95 8.84 20.82
CA ALA A 60 -14.07 10.00 20.97
C ALA A 60 -12.61 9.52 20.97
N ILE A 61 -11.90 9.78 19.88
CA ILE A 61 -10.45 9.55 19.81
C ILE A 61 -9.77 10.63 20.67
N PRO A 62 -9.04 10.26 21.75
CA PRO A 62 -8.34 11.23 22.57
C PRO A 62 -7.28 11.98 21.75
N ARG A 63 -7.04 13.25 22.08
CA ARG A 63 -5.83 13.95 21.61
C ARG A 63 -4.62 13.38 22.32
N ASP A 64 -3.54 13.15 21.58
CA ASP A 64 -2.27 12.62 22.08
C ASP A 64 -2.44 11.36 22.96
N PRO A 65 -3.10 10.30 22.45
CA PRO A 65 -3.31 9.09 23.22
C PRO A 65 -1.98 8.41 23.55
N GLU A 66 -1.94 7.67 24.65
CA GLU A 66 -0.83 6.75 24.90
C GLU A 66 -0.71 5.73 23.77
N ARG A 67 0.52 5.30 23.47
CA ARG A 67 0.81 4.43 22.32
C ARG A 67 0.02 3.12 22.34
N ALA A 68 -0.12 2.49 23.51
CA ALA A 68 -0.91 1.27 23.68
C ALA A 68 -2.41 1.52 23.41
N ARG A 69 -2.93 2.68 23.83
CA ARG A 69 -4.32 3.06 23.56
C ARG A 69 -4.54 3.33 22.07
N ALA A 70 -3.60 4.00 21.42
CA ALA A 70 -3.64 4.25 19.98
C ALA A 70 -3.59 2.94 19.16
N ALA A 71 -2.74 1.99 19.56
CA ALA A 71 -2.70 0.66 18.96
C ALA A 71 -4.03 -0.09 19.11
N ALA A 72 -4.64 -0.07 20.31
CA ALA A 72 -5.94 -0.69 20.51
C ALA A 72 -7.07 -0.03 19.69
N LEU A 73 -7.03 1.30 19.51
CA LEU A 73 -7.97 2.01 18.64
C LEU A 73 -7.78 1.62 17.17
N LEU A 74 -6.53 1.53 16.72
CA LEU A 74 -6.19 1.07 15.38
C LEU A 74 -6.72 -0.34 15.12
N ASP A 75 -6.47 -1.27 16.03
CA ASP A 75 -6.90 -2.66 15.91
C ASP A 75 -8.44 -2.78 15.88
N ASP A 76 -9.15 -1.98 16.67
CA ASP A 76 -10.62 -1.95 16.66
C ASP A 76 -11.18 -1.38 15.33
N ILE A 77 -10.60 -0.27 14.85
CA ILE A 77 -11.00 0.40 13.60
C ILE A 77 -10.76 -0.52 12.38
N GLU A 78 -9.58 -1.13 12.27
CA GLU A 78 -9.19 -1.91 11.10
C GLU A 78 -9.67 -3.37 11.14
N GLY A 79 -10.08 -3.87 12.30
CA GLY A 79 -10.64 -5.21 12.46
C GLY A 79 -12.15 -5.17 12.69
N PRO A 80 -12.63 -5.29 13.95
CA PRO A 80 -14.05 -5.42 14.27
C PRO A 80 -14.97 -4.36 13.66
N VAL A 81 -14.55 -3.10 13.59
CA VAL A 81 -15.37 -2.02 12.99
C VAL A 81 -15.42 -2.16 11.47
N ALA A 82 -14.29 -2.45 10.81
CA ALA A 82 -14.26 -2.73 9.38
C ALA A 82 -15.11 -3.95 9.00
N ASP A 83 -15.09 -5.00 9.83
CA ASP A 83 -15.90 -6.21 9.64
C ASP A 83 -17.40 -5.89 9.74
N ALA A 84 -17.80 -5.14 10.76
CA ALA A 84 -19.17 -4.68 10.91
C ALA A 84 -19.63 -3.81 9.73
N ALA A 85 -18.75 -2.95 9.21
CA ALA A 85 -19.05 -2.11 8.05
C ALA A 85 -19.26 -2.95 6.79
N ARG A 86 -18.41 -3.97 6.55
CA ARG A 86 -18.58 -4.90 5.44
C ARG A 86 -19.89 -5.68 5.53
N GLN A 87 -20.27 -6.12 6.74
CA GLN A 87 -21.50 -6.87 6.96
C GLN A 87 -22.75 -6.01 6.75
N ALA A 88 -22.79 -4.80 7.30
CA ALA A 88 -24.00 -3.98 7.33
C ALA A 88 -24.14 -3.03 6.13
N LEU A 89 -23.05 -2.45 5.63
CA LEU A 89 -23.08 -1.42 4.58
C LEU A 89 -22.85 -1.99 3.18
N GLY A 90 -22.18 -3.15 3.09
CA GLY A 90 -21.75 -3.76 1.84
C GLY A 90 -20.58 -3.01 1.23
N GLY A 91 -20.80 -2.35 0.08
CA GLY A 91 -19.81 -1.47 -0.54
C GLY A 91 -19.61 -0.16 0.24
N GLY A 92 -18.54 0.58 -0.08
CA GLY A 92 -18.29 1.90 0.52
C GLY A 92 -17.62 1.87 1.90
N VAL A 93 -17.08 0.72 2.31
CA VAL A 93 -16.44 0.56 3.64
C VAL A 93 -15.24 1.50 3.81
N THR A 94 -14.45 1.67 2.76
CA THR A 94 -13.26 2.54 2.80
C THR A 94 -13.65 4.00 3.08
N GLU A 95 -14.67 4.49 2.36
CA GLU A 95 -15.21 5.83 2.49
C GLU A 95 -15.84 6.04 3.86
N TRP A 96 -16.55 5.03 4.38
CA TRP A 96 -17.15 5.10 5.70
C TRP A 96 -16.10 5.09 6.83
N LEU A 97 -15.01 4.34 6.70
CA LEU A 97 -13.91 4.30 7.69
C LEU A 97 -12.98 5.51 7.61
N ALA A 98 -12.92 6.20 6.47
CA ALA A 98 -11.97 7.28 6.21
C ALA A 98 -11.95 8.36 7.32
N PRO A 99 -13.09 8.88 7.83
CA PRO A 99 -13.06 9.88 8.90
C PRO A 99 -12.40 9.36 10.19
N LEU A 100 -12.67 8.12 10.59
CA LEU A 100 -12.08 7.52 11.80
C LEU A 100 -10.56 7.36 11.67
N ARG A 101 -10.10 6.95 10.48
CA ARG A 101 -8.67 6.85 10.15
C ARG A 101 -7.98 8.22 10.19
N VAL A 102 -8.62 9.26 9.65
CA VAL A 102 -8.09 10.63 9.66
C VAL A 102 -8.03 11.18 11.08
N GLU A 103 -9.05 10.95 11.91
CA GLU A 103 -9.07 11.36 13.31
C GLU A 103 -7.93 10.67 14.10
N LEU A 104 -7.76 9.35 13.93
CA LEU A 104 -6.65 8.63 14.55
C LEU A 104 -5.28 9.11 14.05
N ALA A 105 -5.12 9.31 12.74
CA ALA A 105 -3.89 9.82 12.14
C ALA A 105 -3.51 11.20 12.71
N THR A 106 -4.50 12.06 12.91
CA THR A 106 -4.32 13.38 13.53
C THR A 106 -3.91 13.25 15.00
N ALA A 107 -4.57 12.36 15.74
CA ALA A 107 -4.28 12.13 17.15
C ALA A 107 -2.86 11.57 17.39
N ILE A 108 -2.30 10.82 16.44
CA ILE A 108 -0.95 10.23 16.54
C ILE A 108 0.10 11.00 15.74
N ALA A 109 -0.20 12.20 15.24
CA ALA A 109 0.70 12.96 14.36
C ALA A 109 2.07 13.27 15.00
N GLY A 110 2.13 13.35 16.33
CA GLY A 110 3.38 13.56 17.09
C GLY A 110 4.18 12.30 17.41
N PHE A 111 3.74 11.11 16.98
CA PHE A 111 4.49 9.88 17.26
C PHE A 111 5.72 9.77 16.37
N ASP A 112 6.86 9.44 16.99
CA ASP A 112 8.04 9.02 16.25
C ASP A 112 7.78 7.72 15.47
N PHE A 113 8.36 7.63 14.27
CA PHE A 113 8.29 6.42 13.46
C PHE A 113 9.03 5.26 14.13
N ASP A 114 8.29 4.16 14.30
CA ASP A 114 8.79 2.91 14.88
C ASP A 114 8.66 1.77 13.85
N PRO A 115 9.78 1.18 13.39
CA PRO A 115 9.75 0.04 12.47
C PRO A 115 9.03 -1.20 13.01
N ALA A 116 8.92 -1.36 14.34
CA ALA A 116 8.19 -2.49 14.93
C ALA A 116 6.67 -2.27 14.93
N ALA A 117 6.22 -1.04 14.71
CA ALA A 117 4.81 -0.64 14.75
C ALA A 117 4.46 0.26 13.55
N GLU A 118 4.83 -0.16 12.33
CA GLU A 118 4.67 0.65 11.12
C GLU A 118 3.23 1.14 10.89
N ASN A 119 2.22 0.33 11.23
CA ASN A 119 0.82 0.69 11.06
C ASN A 119 0.35 1.78 12.04
N LEU A 120 1.10 2.01 13.12
CA LEU A 120 0.87 3.07 14.10
C LEU A 120 1.67 4.33 13.72
N HIS A 121 1.46 4.78 12.49
CA HIS A 121 1.99 6.01 11.93
C HIS A 121 0.86 6.69 11.12
N PRO A 122 0.81 8.04 11.02
CA PRO A 122 -0.26 8.72 10.27
C PRO A 122 -0.33 8.31 8.79
N ALA A 123 0.81 8.13 8.12
CA ALA A 123 0.87 7.87 6.68
C ALA A 123 0.01 6.67 6.19
N PRO A 124 0.13 5.44 6.73
CA PRO A 124 -0.71 4.32 6.29
C PRO A 124 -2.20 4.53 6.55
N LEU A 125 -2.58 5.27 7.59
CA LEU A 125 -3.99 5.61 7.88
C LEU A 125 -4.55 6.59 6.86
N LEU A 126 -3.77 7.62 6.53
CA LEU A 126 -4.12 8.63 5.55
C LEU A 126 -4.22 8.03 4.14
N LEU A 127 -3.31 7.11 3.77
CA LEU A 127 -3.40 6.37 2.51
C LEU A 127 -4.70 5.57 2.41
N ARG A 128 -5.03 4.78 3.44
CA ARG A 128 -6.30 4.02 3.49
C ARG A 128 -7.55 4.90 3.56
N ALA A 129 -7.39 6.18 3.91
CA ALA A 129 -8.46 7.17 3.88
C ALA A 129 -8.53 7.96 2.56
N GLY A 130 -7.67 7.66 1.58
CA GLY A 130 -7.59 8.38 0.30
C GLY A 130 -6.97 9.78 0.41
N ARG A 131 -6.28 10.08 1.52
CA ARG A 131 -5.66 11.39 1.82
C ARG A 131 -4.19 11.41 1.41
N THR A 132 -3.95 11.24 0.12
CA THR A 132 -2.61 11.07 -0.46
C THR A 132 -1.65 12.20 -0.13
N ALA A 133 -2.08 13.47 -0.28
CA ALA A 133 -1.21 14.62 0.00
C ALA A 133 -0.79 14.69 1.48
N ASP A 134 -1.71 14.39 2.39
CA ASP A 134 -1.42 14.37 3.83
C ASP A 134 -0.51 13.19 4.20
N ALA A 135 -0.66 12.05 3.54
CA ALA A 135 0.22 10.90 3.73
C ALA A 135 1.66 11.22 3.30
N ILE A 136 1.84 11.90 2.15
CA ILE A 136 3.16 12.38 1.69
C ILE A 136 3.78 13.30 2.74
N ALA A 137 3.03 14.30 3.21
CA ALA A 137 3.51 15.23 4.23
C ALA A 137 3.92 14.51 5.52
N ALA A 138 3.14 13.50 5.96
CA ALA A 138 3.47 12.69 7.12
C ALA A 138 4.71 11.80 6.92
N VAL A 139 4.96 11.29 5.72
CA VAL A 139 6.20 10.53 5.43
C VAL A 139 7.42 11.45 5.50
N GLU A 140 7.30 12.67 4.96
CA GLU A 140 8.41 13.62 4.87
C GLU A 140 8.88 14.15 6.24
N THR A 141 8.09 14.00 7.30
CA THR A 141 8.53 14.29 8.67
C THR A 141 9.53 13.27 9.22
N ILE A 142 9.55 12.04 8.68
CA ILE A 142 10.43 10.98 9.15
C ILE A 142 11.87 11.25 8.68
N PRO A 143 12.85 11.39 9.60
CA PRO A 143 14.23 11.53 9.20
C PRO A 143 14.71 10.32 8.41
N THR A 144 15.39 10.59 7.30
CA THR A 144 15.92 9.57 6.37
C THR A 144 14.88 8.56 5.87
N TRP A 145 13.62 8.98 5.71
CA TRP A 145 12.49 8.14 5.26
C TRP A 145 12.82 7.28 4.04
N ARG A 146 13.58 7.82 3.08
CA ARG A 146 13.95 7.13 1.83
C ARG A 146 14.86 5.92 2.03
N ARG A 147 15.49 5.79 3.19
CA ARG A 147 16.33 4.64 3.59
C ARG A 147 15.58 3.64 4.47
N ARG A 148 14.27 3.84 4.67
CA ARG A 148 13.44 2.98 5.50
C ARG A 148 12.39 2.32 4.60
N PRO A 149 12.30 0.97 4.58
CA PRO A 149 11.40 0.28 3.64
C PRO A 149 9.93 0.68 3.73
N ALA A 150 9.37 0.84 4.93
CA ALA A 150 7.95 1.17 5.09
C ALA A 150 7.61 2.62 4.67
N PRO A 151 8.33 3.66 5.14
CA PRO A 151 8.13 5.02 4.64
C PRO A 151 8.32 5.16 3.13
N LEU A 152 9.33 4.51 2.55
CA LEU A 152 9.53 4.53 1.09
C LEU A 152 8.37 3.85 0.35
N ALA A 153 7.86 2.72 0.85
CA ALA A 153 6.71 2.04 0.26
C ALA A 153 5.45 2.91 0.28
N TRP A 154 5.17 3.60 1.38
CA TRP A 154 4.04 4.53 1.47
C TRP A 154 4.16 5.69 0.48
N LEU A 155 5.37 6.20 0.26
CA LEU A 155 5.56 7.28 -0.71
C LEU A 155 5.41 6.79 -2.16
N VAL A 156 5.89 5.58 -2.47
CA VAL A 156 5.66 4.94 -3.77
C VAL A 156 4.17 4.76 -4.03
N GLU A 157 3.42 4.24 -3.06
CA GLU A 157 1.96 4.09 -3.14
C GLU A 157 1.27 5.43 -3.36
N SER A 158 1.65 6.44 -2.57
CA SER A 158 1.06 7.78 -2.64
C SER A 158 1.24 8.42 -4.02
N ARG A 159 2.39 8.19 -4.68
CA ARG A 159 2.72 8.83 -5.97
C ARG A 159 2.39 7.97 -7.19
N ALA A 160 1.80 6.78 -7.01
CA ALA A 160 1.48 5.89 -8.11
C ALA A 160 0.52 6.52 -9.13
N GLY A 161 -0.43 7.35 -8.67
CA GLY A 161 -1.35 8.10 -9.54
C GLY A 161 -0.67 9.13 -10.46
N GLU A 162 0.58 9.51 -10.18
CA GLU A 162 1.39 10.39 -11.04
C GLU A 162 2.10 9.62 -12.17
N GLY A 163 2.02 8.28 -12.16
CA GLY A 163 2.50 7.40 -13.22
C GLY A 163 3.82 6.69 -12.91
N PHE A 164 4.12 5.66 -13.72
CA PHE A 164 5.26 4.76 -13.50
C PHE A 164 6.62 5.47 -13.44
N ALA A 165 6.84 6.47 -14.29
CA ALA A 165 8.10 7.20 -14.34
C ALA A 165 8.45 7.91 -13.01
N VAL A 166 7.43 8.36 -12.27
CA VAL A 166 7.60 9.04 -10.97
C VAL A 166 8.02 8.06 -9.89
N VAL A 167 7.38 6.90 -9.83
CA VAL A 167 7.63 5.89 -8.79
C VAL A 167 8.83 5.00 -9.07
N TRP A 168 9.23 4.86 -10.33
CA TRP A 168 10.29 3.95 -10.77
C TRP A 168 11.58 4.00 -9.93
N PRO A 169 12.24 5.16 -9.72
CA PRO A 169 13.47 5.21 -8.93
C PRO A 169 13.26 4.75 -7.48
N MET A 170 12.13 5.11 -6.87
CA MET A 170 11.81 4.74 -5.48
C MET A 170 11.43 3.26 -5.37
N LEU A 171 10.75 2.71 -6.37
CA LEU A 171 10.46 1.27 -6.42
C LEU A 171 11.76 0.46 -6.53
N ALA A 172 12.74 0.92 -7.31
CA ALA A 172 14.04 0.27 -7.40
C ALA A 172 14.81 0.31 -6.07
N GLU A 173 14.84 1.45 -5.41
CA GLU A 173 15.42 1.60 -4.06
C GLU A 173 14.74 0.64 -3.06
N LEU A 174 13.41 0.56 -3.09
CA LEU A 174 12.65 -0.35 -2.24
C LEU A 174 12.96 -1.81 -2.57
N ALA A 175 13.09 -2.16 -3.85
CA ALA A 175 13.43 -3.52 -4.27
C ALA A 175 14.81 -3.95 -3.75
N TRP A 176 15.77 -3.03 -3.66
CA TRP A 176 17.09 -3.34 -3.11
C TRP A 176 17.09 -3.50 -1.59
N MET A 177 16.24 -2.76 -0.87
CA MET A 177 16.18 -2.80 0.60
C MET A 177 15.24 -3.88 1.15
N ALA A 178 14.08 -4.05 0.51
CA ALA A 178 13.02 -4.96 0.94
C ALA A 178 12.30 -5.58 -0.28
N PRO A 179 12.93 -6.54 -0.98
CA PRO A 179 12.44 -7.09 -2.25
C PRO A 179 11.01 -7.62 -2.17
N LYS A 180 10.69 -8.34 -1.08
CA LYS A 180 9.35 -8.89 -0.84
C LYS A 180 8.28 -7.80 -0.72
N ARG A 181 8.61 -6.70 -0.02
CA ARG A 181 7.71 -5.55 0.13
C ARG A 181 7.53 -4.84 -1.20
N ALA A 182 8.61 -4.61 -1.95
CA ALA A 182 8.54 -4.01 -3.28
C ALA A 182 7.68 -4.84 -4.24
N ARG A 183 7.85 -6.17 -4.25
CA ARG A 183 7.05 -7.08 -5.10
C ARG A 183 5.57 -7.04 -4.75
N ALA A 184 5.24 -7.08 -3.46
CA ALA A 184 3.87 -7.02 -2.98
C ALA A 184 3.22 -5.67 -3.29
N LEU A 185 3.95 -4.57 -3.07
CA LEU A 185 3.48 -3.23 -3.37
C LEU A 185 3.22 -3.06 -4.87
N ALA A 186 4.18 -3.44 -5.71
CA ALA A 186 4.09 -3.27 -7.15
C ALA A 186 2.85 -3.93 -7.76
N ALA A 187 2.46 -5.11 -7.25
CA ALA A 187 1.26 -5.82 -7.69
C ALA A 187 -0.05 -5.08 -7.37
N GLY A 188 -0.02 -4.15 -6.41
CA GLY A 188 -1.18 -3.36 -5.98
C GLY A 188 -1.24 -1.95 -6.55
N LEU A 189 -0.23 -1.48 -7.30
CA LEU A 189 -0.19 -0.10 -7.80
C LEU A 189 -1.10 0.15 -9.00
N GLY A 190 -1.51 -0.90 -9.74
CA GLY A 190 -2.35 -0.77 -10.93
C GLY A 190 -1.68 -0.05 -12.11
N LEU A 191 -0.35 -0.12 -12.20
CA LEU A 191 0.45 0.50 -13.25
C LEU A 191 0.72 -0.51 -14.36
N THR A 192 0.00 -0.40 -15.48
CA THR A 192 0.03 -1.40 -16.57
C THR A 192 1.43 -1.65 -17.12
N GLU A 193 2.26 -0.62 -17.28
CA GLU A 193 3.64 -0.76 -17.74
C GLU A 193 4.50 -1.58 -16.77
N LEU A 194 4.31 -1.34 -15.47
CA LEU A 194 5.00 -2.08 -14.41
C LEU A 194 4.52 -3.53 -14.36
N ASP A 195 3.20 -3.77 -14.43
CA ASP A 195 2.62 -5.11 -14.42
C ASP A 195 3.16 -5.96 -15.57
N ARG A 196 3.29 -5.37 -16.77
CA ARG A 196 3.90 -6.04 -17.92
C ARG A 196 5.36 -6.40 -17.67
N LEU A 197 6.16 -5.46 -17.17
CA LEU A 197 7.57 -5.72 -16.86
C LEU A 197 7.74 -6.81 -15.80
N ILE A 198 6.86 -6.83 -14.80
CA ILE A 198 6.87 -7.85 -13.74
C ILE A 198 6.50 -9.21 -14.29
N HIS A 199 5.48 -9.30 -15.15
CA HIS A 199 5.11 -10.54 -15.81
C HIS A 199 6.27 -11.11 -16.64
N ASP A 200 6.91 -10.25 -17.43
CA ASP A 200 8.06 -10.64 -18.26
C ASP A 200 9.28 -11.03 -17.39
N PHE A 201 9.45 -10.40 -16.22
CA PHE A 201 10.49 -10.75 -15.26
C PHE A 201 10.24 -12.14 -14.68
N ASP A 202 9.03 -12.42 -14.20
CA ASP A 202 8.66 -13.71 -13.61
C ASP A 202 8.80 -14.86 -14.64
N ALA A 203 8.55 -14.58 -15.92
CA ALA A 203 8.71 -15.57 -17.00
C ALA A 203 10.15 -15.73 -17.50
N GLY A 204 10.96 -14.67 -17.44
CA GLY A 204 12.24 -14.58 -18.14
C GLY A 204 13.49 -14.50 -17.27
N PHE A 205 13.35 -14.34 -15.95
CA PHE A 205 14.47 -14.25 -15.02
C PHE A 205 14.82 -15.62 -14.43
N GLU A 206 16.07 -16.03 -14.65
CA GLU A 206 16.63 -17.26 -14.07
C GLU A 206 17.25 -16.94 -12.70
N GLY A 207 16.42 -16.97 -11.65
CA GLY A 207 16.80 -16.77 -10.24
C GLY A 207 16.51 -17.99 -9.37
N ASP A 208 16.47 -17.80 -8.05
CA ASP A 208 16.17 -18.86 -7.08
C ASP A 208 14.66 -19.21 -7.01
N GLY A 209 13.82 -18.48 -7.76
CA GLY A 209 12.37 -18.61 -7.76
C GLY A 209 11.72 -18.03 -6.50
N THR A 210 12.41 -17.12 -5.81
CA THR A 210 11.94 -16.54 -4.55
C THR A 210 11.59 -15.07 -4.70
N ALA A 211 10.74 -14.55 -3.82
CA ALA A 211 10.45 -13.11 -3.78
C ALA A 211 11.69 -12.22 -3.51
N ASN A 212 12.83 -12.80 -3.11
CA ASN A 212 14.09 -12.06 -3.01
C ASN A 212 14.72 -11.77 -4.38
N ASP A 213 14.39 -12.54 -5.42
CA ASP A 213 14.86 -12.31 -6.79
C ASP A 213 14.42 -10.95 -7.32
N PHE A 214 13.32 -10.41 -6.78
CA PHE A 214 12.83 -9.08 -7.12
C PHE A 214 13.86 -7.96 -6.82
N ALA A 215 14.90 -8.22 -6.01
CA ALA A 215 16.02 -7.30 -5.85
C ALA A 215 16.75 -7.04 -7.20
N CYS A 216 16.77 -8.04 -8.08
CA CYS A 216 17.37 -7.98 -9.41
C CYS A 216 16.44 -7.37 -10.47
N PHE A 217 15.16 -7.18 -10.16
CA PHE A 217 14.17 -6.61 -11.08
C PHE A 217 14.63 -5.27 -11.67
N PRO A 218 15.16 -4.29 -10.90
CA PRO A 218 15.64 -3.05 -11.47
C PRO A 218 16.75 -3.22 -12.52
N ALA A 219 17.70 -4.12 -12.26
CA ALA A 219 18.78 -4.39 -13.20
C ALA A 219 18.26 -5.07 -14.48
N TRP A 220 17.37 -6.06 -14.32
CA TRP A 220 16.77 -6.79 -15.44
C TRP A 220 15.89 -5.87 -16.30
N ALA A 221 15.07 -5.01 -15.68
CA ALA A 221 14.19 -4.10 -16.38
C ALA A 221 14.95 -3.12 -17.29
N LEU A 222 16.14 -2.66 -16.89
CA LEU A 222 17.00 -1.83 -17.75
C LEU A 222 17.49 -2.57 -19.01
N LEU A 223 17.66 -3.89 -18.93
CA LEU A 223 18.11 -4.70 -20.06
C LEU A 223 16.98 -4.87 -21.08
N VAL A 224 15.75 -5.01 -20.59
CA VAL A 224 14.55 -5.13 -21.44
C VAL A 224 14.11 -3.78 -22.00
N ASP A 225 14.15 -2.73 -21.18
CA ASP A 225 13.78 -1.38 -21.56
C ASP A 225 14.83 -0.37 -21.10
N ARG A 226 15.66 0.07 -22.07
CA ARG A 226 16.74 1.03 -21.82
C ARG A 226 16.23 2.44 -21.55
N SER A 227 14.97 2.76 -21.86
CA SER A 227 14.40 4.09 -21.59
C SER A 227 14.29 4.36 -20.08
N LEU A 228 14.18 3.29 -19.27
CA LEU A 228 14.13 3.34 -17.81
C LEU A 228 15.43 3.81 -17.16
N ALA A 229 16.53 3.85 -17.92
CA ALA A 229 17.83 4.27 -17.41
C ALA A 229 17.81 5.71 -16.89
N ALA A 230 17.10 6.62 -17.58
CA ALA A 230 17.04 8.03 -17.15
C ALA A 230 16.40 8.16 -15.77
N GLY A 231 15.26 7.51 -15.54
CA GLY A 231 14.59 7.53 -14.22
C GLY A 231 15.44 6.85 -13.14
N LEU A 232 16.10 5.73 -13.45
CA LEU A 232 16.90 5.04 -12.43
C LEU A 232 18.16 5.82 -12.00
N THR A 233 18.68 6.72 -12.84
CA THR A 233 19.79 7.59 -12.41
C THR A 233 19.41 8.55 -11.28
N THR A 234 18.12 8.84 -11.09
CA THR A 234 17.63 9.67 -9.97
C THR A 234 17.34 8.85 -8.70
N ALA A 235 17.56 7.53 -8.74
CA ALA A 235 17.47 6.70 -7.56
C ALA A 235 18.61 7.02 -6.59
N GLN A 236 18.31 7.13 -5.30
CA GLN A 236 19.30 7.35 -4.26
C GLN A 236 20.16 6.11 -4.03
N GLU A 237 21.43 6.34 -3.72
CA GLU A 237 22.34 5.28 -3.30
C GLU A 237 22.22 5.04 -1.79
N GLY A 238 22.34 3.78 -1.37
CA GLY A 238 22.52 3.47 0.04
C GLY A 238 21.87 2.21 0.56
N ALA A 239 21.29 1.36 -0.28
CA ALA A 239 20.88 0.02 0.16
C ALA A 239 22.12 -0.86 0.45
N LEU A 240 23.24 -0.58 -0.23
CA LEU A 240 24.53 -1.26 -0.12
C LEU A 240 24.42 -2.77 -0.36
N THR A 241 23.51 -3.17 -1.26
CA THR A 241 23.27 -4.57 -1.59
C THR A 241 23.98 -4.99 -2.88
N PRO A 242 24.26 -6.30 -3.05
CA PRO A 242 24.77 -6.83 -4.32
C PRO A 242 23.85 -6.50 -5.50
N ALA A 243 22.53 -6.51 -5.28
CA ALA A 243 21.54 -6.22 -6.31
C ALA A 243 21.56 -4.75 -6.77
N GLU A 244 21.67 -3.80 -5.83
CA GLU A 244 21.90 -2.38 -6.15
C GLU A 244 23.19 -2.23 -6.99
N SER A 245 24.27 -2.85 -6.53
CA SER A 245 25.57 -2.81 -7.22
C SER A 245 25.48 -3.33 -8.67
N CYS A 246 24.73 -4.41 -8.88
CA CYS A 246 24.47 -4.96 -10.21
C CYS A 246 23.66 -3.99 -11.09
N ALA A 247 22.58 -3.40 -10.57
CA ALA A 247 21.78 -2.43 -11.32
C ALA A 247 22.60 -1.19 -11.72
N ARG A 248 23.43 -0.67 -10.81
CA ARG A 248 24.34 0.45 -11.09
C ARG A 248 25.41 0.08 -12.13
N LEU A 249 25.92 -1.16 -12.09
CA LEU A 249 26.85 -1.67 -13.09
C LEU A 249 26.19 -1.77 -14.47
N VAL A 250 24.95 -2.26 -14.56
CA VAL A 250 24.17 -2.29 -15.80
C VAL A 250 23.96 -0.88 -16.36
N LEU A 251 23.54 0.10 -15.53
CA LEU A 251 23.43 1.50 -15.95
C LEU A 251 24.75 2.03 -16.54
N ARG A 252 25.88 1.72 -15.90
CA ARG A 252 27.20 2.13 -16.37
C ARG A 252 27.54 1.50 -17.72
N LEU A 253 27.28 0.21 -17.89
CA LEU A 253 27.49 -0.50 -19.16
C LEU A 253 26.66 0.12 -20.29
N LEU A 254 25.37 0.37 -20.07
CA LEU A 254 24.50 1.03 -21.05
C LEU A 254 24.98 2.44 -21.41
N ALA A 255 25.55 3.18 -20.45
CA ALA A 255 26.14 4.48 -20.71
C ALA A 255 27.45 4.40 -21.52
N LEU A 256 28.31 3.41 -21.23
CA LEU A 256 29.58 3.20 -21.91
C LEU A 256 29.38 2.78 -23.39
N GLU A 257 28.35 2.00 -23.68
CA GLU A 257 27.98 1.61 -25.05
C GLU A 257 27.57 2.78 -25.91
N ARG A 258 26.71 3.66 -25.37
CA ARG A 258 26.31 4.89 -26.06
C ARG A 258 27.49 5.80 -26.38
N ARG A 259 28.60 5.67 -25.65
CA ARG A 259 29.83 6.45 -25.82
C ARG A 259 30.93 5.73 -26.60
N GLY A 260 30.71 4.48 -27.04
CA GLY A 260 31.71 3.71 -27.79
C GLY A 260 32.97 3.34 -27.00
N ARG A 261 32.92 3.25 -25.67
CA ARG A 261 34.08 3.01 -24.79
C ARG A 261 34.40 1.53 -24.62
N HIS A 262 34.95 0.91 -25.67
CA HIS A 262 35.10 -0.55 -25.79
C HIS A 262 35.95 -1.21 -24.69
N ASP A 263 37.08 -0.62 -24.27
CA ASP A 263 37.94 -1.22 -23.25
C ASP A 263 37.27 -1.26 -21.87
N ASP A 264 36.58 -0.18 -21.49
CA ASP A 264 35.81 -0.11 -20.24
C ASP A 264 34.62 -1.06 -20.24
N LEU A 265 34.04 -1.34 -21.41
CA LEU A 265 32.95 -2.30 -21.56
C LEU A 265 33.40 -3.72 -21.25
N ILE A 266 34.59 -4.13 -21.71
CA ILE A 266 35.12 -5.47 -21.43
C ILE A 266 35.30 -5.66 -19.92
N ALA A 267 35.90 -4.68 -19.25
CA ALA A 267 36.09 -4.72 -17.79
C ALA A 267 34.75 -4.73 -17.04
N GLY A 268 33.77 -3.92 -17.48
CA GLY A 268 32.44 -3.90 -16.87
C GLY A 268 31.66 -5.20 -17.07
N ARG A 269 31.76 -5.82 -18.25
CA ARG A 269 31.16 -7.12 -18.58
C ARG A 269 31.72 -8.23 -17.72
N ALA A 270 33.04 -8.26 -17.52
CA ALA A 270 33.69 -9.20 -16.62
C ALA A 270 33.17 -9.06 -15.18
N LYS A 271 33.03 -7.82 -14.69
CA LYS A 271 32.44 -7.55 -13.36
C LYS A 271 30.99 -8.03 -13.26
N LEU A 272 30.17 -7.79 -14.28
CA LEU A 272 28.76 -8.22 -14.27
C LEU A 272 28.65 -9.75 -14.28
N ARG A 273 29.47 -10.42 -15.10
CA ARG A 273 29.54 -11.88 -15.14
C ARG A 273 29.94 -12.47 -13.78
N ALA A 274 30.91 -11.86 -13.11
CA ALA A 274 31.35 -12.30 -11.79
C ALA A 274 30.30 -12.04 -10.69
N ALA A 275 29.57 -10.93 -10.78
CA ALA A 275 28.57 -10.55 -9.79
C ALA A 275 27.24 -11.30 -9.96
N HIS A 276 26.77 -11.50 -11.19
CA HIS A 276 25.48 -12.15 -11.46
C HIS A 276 25.42 -12.74 -12.88
N SER A 277 25.56 -14.06 -12.98
CA SER A 277 25.61 -14.79 -14.26
C SER A 277 24.32 -14.65 -15.09
N ALA A 278 23.14 -14.75 -14.48
CA ALA A 278 21.87 -14.63 -15.21
C ALA A 278 21.65 -13.23 -15.81
N LEU A 279 21.91 -12.16 -15.05
CA LEU A 279 21.87 -10.79 -15.57
C LEU A 279 22.90 -10.56 -16.68
N PHE A 280 24.09 -11.13 -16.55
CA PHE A 280 25.09 -11.09 -17.62
C PHE A 280 24.61 -11.80 -18.89
N ALA A 281 24.05 -13.01 -18.75
CA ALA A 281 23.50 -13.77 -19.88
C ALA A 281 22.39 -12.98 -20.57
N ARG A 282 21.46 -12.37 -19.82
CA ARG A 282 20.42 -11.49 -20.37
C ARG A 282 21.01 -10.29 -21.09
N TYR A 283 21.99 -9.60 -20.49
CA TYR A 283 22.66 -8.46 -21.09
C TYR A 283 23.35 -8.80 -22.43
N MET A 284 23.85 -10.02 -22.57
CA MET A 284 24.48 -10.51 -23.81
C MET A 284 23.49 -10.97 -24.89
N ARG A 285 22.21 -11.27 -24.56
CA ARG A 285 21.22 -11.69 -25.57
C ARG A 285 20.86 -10.59 -26.56
N ASP A 286 20.94 -9.34 -26.12
CA ASP A 286 20.53 -8.17 -26.92
C ASP A 286 21.75 -7.44 -27.53
N ARG A 287 22.82 -8.19 -27.88
CA ARG A 287 24.12 -7.70 -28.40
C ARG A 287 24.57 -8.37 -29.68
#